data_AF-A0A382XJX4-F1
#
_entry.id   AF-A0A382XJX4-F1
#
_cell.length_a   1.000
_cell.length_b   1.000
_cell.length_c   1.000
_cell.angle_alpha   90.00
_cell.angle_beta   90.00
_cell.angle_gamma   90.00
#
_symmetry.space_group_name_H-M   'P 1'
#
loop_
_entity.id
_entity.type
_entity.pdbx_description
1 polymer ?
#
loop_
_entity_poly.entity_id
_entity_poly.type
_entity_poly.pdbx_seq_one_letter_code
_entity_poly.pdbx_strand_id
1 'polypeptide(L)' 'VALAESLGYDSAWIAEGHGGDQFSVLSGCALQTSRIRLGTAISSVFVRSIPTIAMAAATVDDLSHGRFILGIGSSHRVQV' A
#
# COMPACT_ATOMS: atom_id res chain seq x y z
N VAL A 1 -6.96 -6.18 8.25
CA VAL A 1 -6.62 -6.92 7.00
C VAL A 1 -6.77 -8.43 7.15
N ALA A 2 -6.17 -9.08 8.16
CA ALA A 2 -6.34 -10.53 8.37
C ALA A 2 -7.80 -11.01 8.46
N LEU A 3 -8.68 -10.25 9.13
CA LEU A 3 -10.12 -10.55 9.13
C LEU A 3 -10.75 -10.43 7.72
N ALA A 4 -10.37 -9.44 6.92
CA ALA A 4 -10.87 -9.33 5.55
C ALA A 4 -10.38 -10.52 4.70
N GLU A 5 -9.14 -10.98 4.91
CA GLU A 5 -8.65 -12.21 4.29
C GLU A 5 -9.47 -13.44 4.71
N SER A 6 -9.76 -13.63 6.00
CA SER A 6 -10.56 -14.79 6.44
C SER A 6 -12.00 -14.76 5.89
N LEU A 7 -12.54 -13.57 5.65
CA LEU A 7 -13.85 -13.35 5.02
C LEU A 7 -13.84 -13.49 3.49
N GLY A 8 -12.68 -13.71 2.86
CA GLY A 8 -12.59 -13.98 1.43
C GLY A 8 -12.47 -12.75 0.53
N TYR A 9 -12.15 -11.57 1.07
CA TYR A 9 -11.89 -10.38 0.25
C TYR A 9 -10.64 -10.57 -0.64
N ASP A 10 -10.68 -10.02 -1.86
CA ASP A 10 -9.60 -10.16 -2.84
C ASP A 10 -8.43 -9.20 -2.56
N SER A 11 -8.73 -7.97 -2.12
CA SER A 11 -7.73 -6.93 -1.87
C SER A 11 -8.13 -5.98 -0.74
N ALA A 12 -7.11 -5.41 -0.09
CA ALA A 12 -7.24 -4.36 0.91
C ALA A 12 -6.40 -3.15 0.50
N TRP A 13 -6.97 -1.96 0.65
CA TRP A 13 -6.40 -0.71 0.16
C TRP A 13 -6.30 0.33 1.27
N ILE A 14 -5.22 1.11 1.26
CA ILE A 14 -5.00 2.20 2.21
C ILE A 14 -4.69 3.51 1.47
N ALA A 15 -5.29 4.60 1.94
CA ALA A 15 -5.03 5.94 1.44
C ALA A 15 -3.76 6.54 2.07
N GLU A 16 -3.08 7.41 1.33
CA GLU A 16 -1.90 8.10 1.83
C GLU A 16 -2.22 8.96 3.06
N GLY A 17 -1.37 8.88 4.08
CA GLY A 17 -1.49 9.64 5.32
C GLY A 17 -2.56 9.11 6.29
N HIS A 18 -3.43 8.18 5.88
CA HIS A 18 -4.39 7.55 6.79
C HIS A 18 -3.67 6.55 7.72
N GLY A 19 -3.38 6.98 8.95
CA GLY A 19 -2.77 6.11 9.97
C GLY A 19 -1.25 5.97 9.84
N GLY A 20 -0.59 6.87 9.08
CA GLY A 20 0.86 6.93 8.95
C GLY A 20 1.38 6.66 7.53
N ASP A 21 2.62 6.18 7.45
CA ASP A 21 3.24 5.81 6.17
C ASP A 21 2.60 4.53 5.61
N GLN A 22 1.91 4.67 4.48
CA GLN A 22 1.16 3.57 3.84
C GLN A 22 2.02 2.35 3.52
N PHE A 23 3.28 2.51 3.10
CA PHE A 23 4.16 1.39 2.78
C PHE A 23 4.54 0.61 4.04
N SER A 24 4.80 1.31 5.14
CA SER A 24 5.09 0.71 6.45
C SER A 24 3.88 -0.06 6.99
N VAL A 25 2.68 0.53 6.91
CA VAL A 25 1.44 -0.15 7.32
C VAL A 25 1.19 -1.40 6.47
N LEU A 26 1.34 -1.30 5.15
CA LEU A 26 1.16 -2.44 4.25
C LEU A 26 2.23 -3.52 4.46
N SER A 27 3.47 -3.15 4.82
CA SER A 27 4.51 -4.12 5.20
C SER A 27 4.10 -4.94 6.43
N GLY A 28 3.54 -4.28 7.46
CA GLY A 28 2.99 -4.98 8.62
C GLY A 28 1.81 -5.91 8.25
N CYS A 29 0.96 -5.46 7.33
CA CYS A 29 -0.13 -6.30 6.82
C CYS A 29 0.37 -7.48 5.99
N ALA A 30 1.43 -7.29 5.19
CA ALA A 30 2.05 -8.32 4.36
C ALA A 30 2.53 -9.49 5.20
N LEU A 31 3.20 -9.21 6.33
CA LEU A 31 3.69 -10.22 7.27
C LEU A 31 2.59 -10.95 8.06
N GLN A 32 1.35 -10.45 8.05
CA GLN A 32 0.22 -11.01 8.79
C GLN A 32 -0.84 -11.64 7.89
N THR A 33 -0.58 -11.74 6.58
CA THR A 33 -1.51 -12.27 5.58
C THR A 33 -0.77 -13.08 4.53
N SER A 34 -1.48 -13.93 3.79
CA SER A 34 -0.85 -14.87 2.84
C SER A 34 -1.49 -14.91 1.46
N ARG A 35 -2.68 -14.35 1.29
CA ARG A 35 -3.49 -14.44 0.08
C ARG A 35 -4.04 -13.09 -0.38
N ILE A 36 -4.56 -12.26 0.52
CA ILE A 36 -5.19 -10.98 0.16
C ILE A 36 -4.17 -10.05 -0.49
N ARG A 37 -4.53 -9.38 -1.58
CA ARG A 37 -3.67 -8.36 -2.21
C ARG A 37 -3.68 -7.07 -1.41
N LEU A 38 -2.56 -6.36 -1.43
CA LEU A 38 -2.35 -5.17 -0.61
C LEU A 38 -2.04 -3.99 -1.54
N GLY A 39 -2.75 -2.87 -1.40
CA GLY A 39 -2.54 -1.75 -2.32
C GLY A 39 -2.65 -0.37 -1.72
N THR A 40 -2.05 0.59 -2.41
CA THR A 40 -2.15 2.03 -2.10
C THR A 40 -3.28 2.68 -2.91
N ALA A 41 -4.10 3.52 -2.28
CA ALA A 41 -5.21 4.21 -2.90
C ALA A 41 -5.27 5.70 -2.47
N ILE A 42 -4.37 6.56 -2.95
CA ILE A 42 -3.24 6.31 -3.85
C ILE A 42 -1.95 6.87 -3.24
N SER A 43 -0.80 6.35 -3.64
CA SER A 43 0.49 6.98 -3.37
C SER A 43 0.63 8.22 -4.24
N SER A 44 0.78 9.40 -3.63
CA SER A 44 0.92 10.65 -4.37
C SER A 44 2.31 10.77 -4.99
N VAL A 45 2.37 11.20 -6.26
CA VAL A 45 3.64 11.53 -6.93
C VAL A 45 4.33 12.79 -6.37
N PHE A 46 3.64 13.55 -5.51
CA PHE A 46 4.15 14.81 -4.98
C PHE A 46 4.78 14.69 -3.58
N VAL A 47 4.52 13.61 -2.84
CA VAL A 47 4.95 13.48 -1.43
C VAL A 47 6.34 12.86 -1.28
N ARG A 48 6.74 11.99 -2.21
CA ARG A 48 8.05 11.31 -2.21
C ARG A 48 8.65 11.32 -3.61
N SER A 49 9.98 11.21 -3.69
CA SER A 49 10.66 11.06 -4.98
C SER A 49 10.28 9.73 -5.65
N ILE A 50 10.35 9.66 -6.97
CA ILE A 50 10.07 8.44 -7.74
C ILE A 50 10.95 7.25 -7.28
N PRO A 51 12.28 7.41 -7.10
CA PRO A 51 13.11 6.33 -6.56
C PRO A 51 12.67 5.87 -5.17
N THR A 52 12.25 6.78 -4.29
CA THR A 52 11.76 6.41 -2.95
C THR A 52 10.47 5.61 -3.01
N ILE A 53 9.53 6.00 -3.88
CA ILE A 53 8.29 5.24 -4.10
C ILE A 53 8.63 3.84 -4.63
N ALA A 54 9.53 3.74 -5.61
CA ALA A 54 9.93 2.47 -6.20
C ALA A 54 10.58 1.53 -5.18
N MET A 55 11.52 2.03 -4.37
CA MET A 55 12.16 1.23 -3.32
C MET A 55 11.14 0.73 -2.28
N ALA A 56 10.27 1.62 -1.79
CA ALA A 56 9.26 1.24 -0.81
C ALA A 56 8.26 0.22 -1.38
N ALA A 57 7.82 0.42 -2.63
CA ALA A 57 6.96 -0.52 -3.34
C ALA A 57 7.61 -1.90 -3.48
N ALA A 58 8.88 -1.96 -3.88
CA ALA A 58 9.62 -3.22 -4.02
C ALA A 58 9.76 -3.95 -2.67
N THR A 59 9.99 -3.23 -1.57
CA THR A 59 10.03 -3.81 -0.23
C THR A 59 8.70 -4.44 0.16
N VAL A 60 7.58 -3.73 -0.03
CA VAL A 60 6.25 -4.28 0.29
C VAL A 60 5.94 -5.49 -0.59
N ASP A 61 6.29 -5.43 -1.88
CA ASP A 61 6.07 -6.53 -2.81
C ASP A 61 6.81 -7.79 -2.38
N ASP A 62 8.09 -7.68 -2.05
CA ASP A 62 8.93 -8.79 -1.58
C ASP A 62 8.38 -9.41 -0.28
N LEU A 63 8.09 -8.57 0.72
CA LEU A 63 7.52 -9.01 2.01
C LEU A 63 6.13 -9.65 1.84
N SER A 64 5.39 -9.27 0.80
CA SER A 64 4.08 -9.81 0.50
C SER A 64 4.12 -11.03 -0.42
N HIS A 65 5.30 -11.42 -0.93
CA HIS A 65 5.46 -12.45 -1.95
C HIS A 65 4.66 -12.16 -3.24
N GLY A 66 4.79 -10.94 -3.77
CA GLY A 66 4.19 -10.57 -5.06
C GLY A 66 2.71 -10.19 -4.99
N ARG A 67 2.19 -9.89 -3.79
CA ARG A 67 0.77 -9.51 -3.59
C ARG A 67 0.54 -8.00 -3.56
N PHE A 68 1.58 -7.19 -3.72
CA PHE A 68 1.47 -5.74 -3.62
C PHE A 68 0.98 -5.12 -4.94
N ILE A 69 0.12 -4.11 -4.82
CA ILE A 69 -0.40 -3.31 -5.94
C ILE A 69 -0.09 -1.85 -5.67
N LEU A 70 0.83 -1.28 -6.46
CA LEU A 70 1.15 0.14 -6.39
C LEU A 70 0.09 0.96 -7.12
N GLY A 71 -0.89 1.49 -6.39
CA GLY A 71 -1.76 2.56 -6.91
C GLY A 71 -1.07 3.92 -6.75
N ILE A 72 -0.79 4.57 -7.86
CA ILE A 72 -0.05 5.85 -7.95
C ILE A 72 -0.88 6.90 -8.69
N GLY A 73 -0.76 8.17 -8.31
CA GLY A 73 -1.35 9.26 -9.09
C GLY A 73 -1.16 10.64 -8.46
N SER A 74 -1.87 11.63 -8.99
CA SER A 74 -1.80 13.03 -8.54
C SER A 74 -2.54 13.31 -7.23
N SER A 75 -3.25 12.32 -6.68
CA SER A 75 -4.16 12.47 -5.54
C SER A 75 -5.22 13.55 -5.81
N HIS A 76 -5.74 14.18 -4.75
CA HIS A 76 -6.63 15.32 -4.82
C HIS A 76 -5.85 16.62 -5.08
N ARG A 77 -6.55 17.63 -5.61
CA ARG A 77 -6.02 18.99 -5.66
C ARG A 77 -5.62 19.39 -4.23
N VAL A 78 -4.41 19.92 -4.07
CA VAL A 78 -3.96 20.50 -2.79
C VAL A 78 -5.02 21.52 -2.35
N GLN A 79 -5.72 21.23 -1.26
CA GLN A 79 -6.53 22.20 -0.54
C GLN A 79 -5.56 22.97 0.35
N VAL A 80 -5.10 24.11 -0.17
CA VAL A 80 -4.48 25.17 0.65
C VAL A 80 -5.51 25.80 1.56
#